data_AF-A0A7K6GWF5-F1
#
_entry.id   AF-A0A7K6GWF5-F1
#
_cell.length_a   1.000
_cell.length_b   1.000
_cell.length_c   1.000
_cell.angle_alpha   90.00
_cell.angle_beta   90.00
_cell.angle_gamma   90.00
#
_symmetry.space_group_name_H-M   'P 1'
#
loop_
_entity.id
_entity.type
_entity.pdbx_description
1 polymer ?
#
loop_
_entity_poly.entity_id
_entity_poly.type
_entity_poly.pdbx_seq_one_letter_code
_entity_poly.pdbx_strand_id
1 'polypeptide(L)'
;KSRETANPAAESSPRPGANKHQDEVTSKKKLCVKAAKEHSIPEDLNKVLENKVFEKVLDLSYVKLSVVEMMCLGDADSEGIVSKSISSHSDLIPGVYEGGMKIWECTFDLTDYFSEAEIEFTNKTVLDLGCGAGLLGIVALRGKADSVHFQDYNSTVIDEITLPNVVANCIDDGSRMGSGKDRKVSKPPSKRPRKAEGSPDMLNKCRFFSGEWSQVSQLLLSSTKAFPKYDIILTSETIYNPDYYSALHDTLAQLLDKNGRVYLASKVHYFGVGGGTYLFEKFIEEKNVFRTSIVKTIDQGLQRCIMEIAFKDSC
;
A
#
# COMPACT_ATOMS: atom_id res chain seq x y z
N LYS A 1 40.46 -76.11 41.61
CA LYS A 1 40.96 -76.33 40.23
C LYS A 1 40.83 -74.99 39.51
N SER A 2 41.78 -74.08 39.65
CA SER A 2 43.06 -73.97 38.91
C SER A 2 42.92 -73.06 37.68
N ARG A 3 43.76 -72.02 37.70
CA ARG A 3 44.42 -71.30 36.59
C ARG A 3 43.70 -70.14 35.89
N GLU A 4 44.17 -68.95 36.27
CA GLU A 4 44.69 -67.88 35.40
C GLU A 4 45.15 -68.32 34.01
N THR A 5 44.86 -67.47 33.02
CA THR A 5 45.83 -67.09 31.97
C THR A 5 45.68 -65.60 31.67
N ALA A 6 46.82 -64.91 31.62
CA ALA A 6 46.99 -63.50 31.30
C ALA A 6 47.40 -63.31 29.81
N ASN A 7 46.87 -62.25 29.18
CA ASN A 7 47.43 -61.23 28.25
C ASN A 7 48.56 -61.59 27.22
N PRO A 8 48.78 -60.83 26.10
CA PRO A 8 48.66 -59.35 26.02
C PRO A 8 48.24 -58.68 24.66
N ALA A 9 47.86 -57.40 24.79
CA ALA A 9 48.11 -56.20 23.96
C ALA A 9 48.12 -56.24 22.41
N ALA A 10 47.27 -55.38 21.81
CA ALA A 10 47.65 -54.45 20.74
C ALA A 10 46.68 -53.24 20.65
N GLU A 11 47.24 -52.08 20.98
CA GLU A 11 46.93 -50.67 20.70
C GLU A 11 45.78 -50.27 19.73
N SER A 12 44.92 -49.34 20.15
CA SER A 12 45.05 -47.89 19.82
C SER A 12 43.72 -47.15 20.04
N SER A 13 43.80 -45.99 20.69
CA SER A 13 42.77 -44.92 20.68
C SER A 13 43.40 -43.70 20.03
N PRO A 14 42.62 -42.78 19.42
CA PRO A 14 42.27 -41.60 20.21
C PRO A 14 40.86 -40.99 19.95
N ARG A 15 40.22 -40.64 21.08
CA ARG A 15 39.41 -39.45 21.45
C ARG A 15 38.36 -38.86 20.49
N PRO A 16 37.15 -38.51 21.02
CA PRO A 16 36.16 -37.71 20.31
C PRO A 16 36.56 -36.23 20.27
N GLY A 17 36.45 -35.63 19.09
CA GLY A 17 36.73 -34.22 18.82
C GLY A 17 35.77 -33.27 19.53
N ALA A 18 36.36 -32.19 20.05
CA ALA A 18 35.74 -31.14 20.81
C ALA A 18 34.85 -30.20 19.96
N ASN A 19 33.85 -29.62 20.64
CA ASN A 19 33.15 -28.35 20.38
C ASN A 19 33.45 -27.63 19.05
N LYS A 20 32.42 -27.54 18.21
CA LYS A 20 32.17 -26.38 17.34
C LYS A 20 30.72 -25.90 17.51
N HIS A 21 30.43 -25.34 18.68
CA HIS A 21 29.42 -24.29 18.78
C HIS A 21 30.13 -22.96 18.53
N GLN A 22 30.00 -22.43 17.32
CA GLN A 22 30.10 -21.03 16.92
C GLN A 22 30.33 -21.01 15.42
N ASP A 23 29.27 -20.67 14.69
CA ASP A 23 29.24 -19.84 13.48
C ASP A 23 27.97 -20.16 12.68
N GLU A 24 26.83 -20.05 13.36
CA GLU A 24 25.53 -19.86 12.71
C GLU A 24 25.13 -18.39 12.91
N VAL A 25 26.03 -17.48 12.52
CA VAL A 25 25.69 -16.07 12.31
C VAL A 25 24.85 -16.04 11.05
N THR A 26 23.53 -16.14 11.25
CA THR A 26 22.45 -15.65 10.38
C THR A 26 22.97 -14.79 9.22
N SER A 27 23.13 -15.41 8.05
CA SER A 27 23.25 -14.67 6.81
C SER A 27 21.90 -14.02 6.52
N LYS A 28 21.67 -12.82 7.10
CA LYS A 28 20.64 -11.92 6.61
C LYS A 28 21.02 -11.61 5.18
N LYS A 29 20.33 -12.27 4.24
CA LYS A 29 20.36 -11.94 2.80
C LYS A 29 20.18 -10.43 2.71
N LYS A 30 21.24 -9.71 2.35
CA LYS A 30 21.21 -8.27 2.19
C LYS A 30 20.35 -8.00 0.95
N LEU A 31 19.03 -7.85 1.16
CA LEU A 31 18.11 -7.49 0.09
C LEU A 31 18.62 -6.17 -0.49
N CYS A 32 18.89 -6.14 -1.80
CA CYS A 32 19.26 -4.90 -2.47
C CYS A 32 18.03 -3.99 -2.48
N VAL A 33 17.96 -3.06 -1.52
CA VAL A 33 16.84 -2.12 -1.42
C VAL A 33 16.94 -1.16 -2.60
N LYS A 34 16.00 -1.25 -3.55
CA LYS A 34 15.89 -0.31 -4.67
C LYS A 34 15.73 1.12 -4.14
N ALA A 35 16.37 2.09 -4.81
CA ALA A 35 16.19 3.49 -4.48
C ALA A 35 14.74 3.92 -4.72
N ALA A 36 14.23 4.81 -3.86
CA ALA A 36 12.92 5.42 -4.08
C ALA A 36 12.94 6.33 -5.30
N LYS A 37 11.79 6.44 -5.98
CA LYS A 37 11.59 7.24 -7.19
C LYS A 37 10.30 8.04 -7.06
N GLU A 38 10.35 9.32 -7.41
CA GLU A 38 9.16 10.12 -7.69
C GLU A 38 8.81 10.02 -9.19
N HIS A 39 7.52 9.83 -9.49
CA HIS A 39 7.02 9.65 -10.86
C HIS A 39 6.32 10.92 -11.33
N SER A 40 6.70 11.37 -12.51
CA SER A 40 6.07 12.51 -13.17
C SER A 40 4.75 12.12 -13.80
N ILE A 41 3.73 12.95 -13.65
CA ILE A 41 2.48 12.84 -14.40
C ILE A 41 2.79 13.13 -15.89
N PRO A 42 2.49 12.21 -16.83
CA PRO A 42 2.70 12.45 -18.26
C PRO A 42 1.87 13.64 -18.76
N GLU A 43 2.44 14.43 -19.68
CA GLU A 43 1.75 15.59 -20.27
C GLU A 43 0.49 15.18 -21.06
N ASP A 44 0.56 14.05 -21.78
CA ASP A 44 -0.58 13.51 -22.52
C ASP A 44 -1.37 12.50 -21.68
N LEU A 45 -2.38 13.00 -20.98
CA LEU A 45 -3.29 12.20 -20.14
C LEU A 45 -4.09 11.17 -20.94
N ASN A 46 -4.32 11.38 -22.25
CA ASN A 46 -5.05 10.40 -23.05
C ASN A 46 -4.22 9.15 -23.30
N LYS A 47 -2.90 9.33 -23.46
CA LYS A 47 -1.95 8.23 -23.59
C LYS A 47 -1.87 7.37 -22.32
N VAL A 48 -2.03 7.98 -21.15
CA VAL A 48 -2.09 7.24 -19.86
C VAL A 48 -3.28 6.27 -19.82
N LEU A 49 -4.39 6.65 -20.46
CA LEU A 49 -5.63 5.85 -20.48
C LEU A 49 -5.74 4.95 -21.72
N GLU A 50 -4.80 5.06 -22.67
CA GLU A 50 -4.85 4.33 -23.93
C GLU A 50 -4.73 2.82 -23.68
N ASN A 51 -5.59 2.03 -24.32
CA ASN A 51 -5.67 0.57 -24.16
C ASN A 51 -5.98 0.08 -22.73
N LYS A 52 -6.37 0.97 -21.81
CA LYS A 52 -6.84 0.60 -20.47
C LYS A 52 -8.35 0.41 -20.50
N VAL A 53 -8.83 -0.70 -19.95
CA VAL A 53 -10.26 -0.92 -19.70
C VAL A 53 -10.56 -0.46 -18.28
N PHE A 54 -11.70 0.19 -18.08
CA PHE A 54 -12.11 0.70 -16.78
C PHE A 54 -13.43 0.09 -16.36
N GLU A 55 -13.50 -0.37 -15.12
CA GLU A 55 -14.73 -0.79 -14.46
C GLU A 55 -15.16 0.27 -13.45
N LYS A 56 -16.47 0.48 -13.32
CA LYS A 56 -17.02 1.31 -12.25
C LYS A 56 -17.15 0.46 -11.01
N VAL A 57 -16.52 0.86 -9.92
CA VAL A 57 -16.70 0.24 -8.61
C VAL A 57 -18.06 0.66 -8.08
N LEU A 58 -19.03 -0.25 -8.14
CA LEU A 58 -20.41 -0.01 -7.72
C LEU A 58 -20.65 -0.25 -6.22
N ASP A 59 -19.73 -0.97 -5.56
CA ASP A 59 -19.87 -1.38 -4.16
C ASP A 59 -19.59 -0.26 -3.16
N LEU A 60 -19.15 0.93 -3.63
CA LEU A 60 -18.96 2.09 -2.79
C LEU A 60 -20.22 2.95 -2.77
N SER A 61 -20.91 2.94 -1.62
CA SER A 61 -22.24 3.55 -1.46
C SER A 61 -22.28 5.07 -1.70
N TYR A 62 -21.15 5.76 -1.63
CA TYR A 62 -21.10 7.23 -1.60
C TYR A 62 -20.10 7.87 -2.59
N VAL A 63 -19.22 7.11 -3.25
CA VAL A 63 -18.31 7.62 -4.31
C VAL A 63 -18.28 6.69 -5.51
N LYS A 64 -18.60 7.23 -6.70
CA LYS A 64 -18.47 6.51 -7.96
C LYS A 64 -17.03 6.48 -8.44
N LEU A 65 -16.27 5.45 -8.09
CA LEU A 65 -14.88 5.30 -8.54
C LEU A 65 -14.81 4.51 -9.86
N SER A 66 -13.89 4.92 -10.74
CA SER A 66 -13.51 4.15 -11.92
C SER A 66 -12.14 3.53 -11.68
N VAL A 67 -11.97 2.24 -11.97
CA VAL A 67 -10.72 1.53 -11.73
C VAL A 67 -10.31 0.81 -13.00
N VAL A 68 -9.03 0.85 -13.34
CA VAL A 68 -8.43 0.05 -14.41
C VAL A 68 -8.72 -1.41 -14.12
N GLU A 69 -9.41 -2.06 -15.05
CA GLU A 69 -9.56 -3.50 -15.07
C GLU A 69 -8.17 -4.11 -15.21
N MET A 70 -7.85 -4.99 -14.27
CA MET A 70 -6.58 -5.69 -14.25
C MET A 70 -6.49 -6.70 -15.41
N MET A 71 -6.03 -6.24 -16.56
CA MET A 71 -5.62 -7.15 -17.63
C MET A 71 -4.18 -7.59 -17.37
N CYS A 72 -3.92 -8.89 -17.42
CA CYS A 72 -2.56 -9.42 -17.48
C CYS A 72 -1.87 -8.82 -18.71
N LEU A 73 -1.09 -7.77 -18.52
CA LEU A 73 -0.32 -7.13 -19.58
C LEU A 73 0.58 -8.22 -20.18
N GLY A 74 0.32 -8.58 -21.44
CA GLY A 74 1.05 -9.62 -22.17
C GLY A 74 2.47 -9.22 -22.54
N ASP A 75 2.82 -7.95 -22.35
CA ASP A 75 4.17 -7.43 -22.55
C ASP A 75 4.96 -7.52 -21.23
N ALA A 76 6.22 -7.95 -21.33
CA ALA A 76 7.11 -8.04 -20.17
C ALA A 76 7.25 -6.66 -19.50
N ASP A 77 6.64 -6.52 -18.33
CA ASP A 77 6.75 -5.32 -17.52
C ASP A 77 8.21 -5.12 -17.09
N SER A 78 8.63 -3.86 -16.91
CA SER A 78 10.05 -3.53 -16.68
C SER A 78 10.67 -4.22 -15.45
N GLU A 79 9.86 -4.63 -14.47
CA GLU A 79 10.28 -5.30 -13.25
C GLU A 79 10.05 -6.83 -13.29
N GLY A 80 9.43 -7.33 -14.37
CA GLY A 80 9.02 -8.72 -14.57
C GLY A 80 8.03 -9.22 -13.53
N ILE A 81 7.27 -8.33 -12.88
CA ILE A 81 6.28 -8.61 -11.84
C ILE A 81 5.16 -9.49 -12.39
N VAL A 82 4.64 -9.18 -13.57
CA VAL A 82 3.52 -9.92 -14.17
C VAL A 82 3.96 -11.36 -14.44
N SER A 83 5.13 -11.51 -15.05
CA SER A 83 5.72 -12.83 -15.33
C SER A 83 5.97 -13.63 -14.04
N LYS A 84 6.51 -12.98 -12.99
CA LYS A 84 6.81 -13.65 -11.71
C LYS A 84 5.55 -14.03 -10.95
N SER A 85 4.56 -13.14 -10.86
CA SER A 85 3.28 -13.40 -10.18
C SER A 85 2.52 -14.54 -10.85
N ILE A 86 2.46 -14.57 -12.18
CA ILE A 86 1.86 -15.68 -12.93
C ILE A 86 2.62 -16.99 -12.66
N SER A 87 3.96 -16.96 -12.68
CA SER A 87 4.76 -18.18 -12.44
C SER A 87 4.58 -18.73 -11.02
N SER A 88 4.46 -17.86 -10.02
CA SER A 88 4.32 -18.25 -8.62
C SER A 88 2.87 -18.47 -8.20
N HIS A 89 1.89 -18.16 -9.06
CA HIS A 89 0.46 -18.14 -8.75
C HIS A 89 0.17 -17.37 -7.45
N SER A 90 0.91 -16.28 -7.22
CA SER A 90 0.85 -15.51 -5.98
C SER A 90 0.56 -14.04 -6.25
N ASP A 91 -0.41 -13.51 -5.51
CA ASP A 91 -0.77 -12.09 -5.46
C ASP A 91 0.26 -11.26 -4.65
N LEU A 92 1.27 -11.92 -4.07
CA LEU A 92 2.32 -11.33 -3.23
C LEU A 92 3.63 -12.16 -3.30
N ILE A 93 4.77 -11.49 -3.48
CA ILE A 93 6.12 -12.05 -3.38
C ILE A 93 6.98 -11.07 -2.57
N PRO A 94 7.24 -11.34 -1.27
CA PRO A 94 7.98 -10.42 -0.39
C PRO A 94 9.32 -9.96 -0.98
N GLY A 95 9.52 -8.65 -0.99
CA GLY A 95 10.71 -7.97 -1.49
C GLY A 95 10.86 -7.93 -3.02
N VAL A 96 9.86 -8.41 -3.75
CA VAL A 96 9.85 -8.45 -5.22
C VAL A 96 8.58 -7.83 -5.79
N TYR A 97 7.43 -8.25 -5.27
CA TYR A 97 6.10 -7.79 -5.63
C TYR A 97 5.24 -7.77 -4.36
N GLU A 98 5.04 -6.62 -3.74
CA GLU A 98 4.34 -6.52 -2.45
C GLU A 98 2.81 -6.38 -2.61
N GLY A 99 2.27 -6.91 -3.72
CA GLY A 99 0.88 -6.71 -4.09
C GLY A 99 0.69 -5.40 -4.87
N GLY A 100 -0.56 -4.95 -5.02
CA GLY A 100 -0.88 -3.64 -5.60
C GLY A 100 -1.61 -3.70 -6.95
N MET A 101 -1.55 -4.84 -7.64
CA MET A 101 -2.37 -5.13 -8.81
C MET A 101 -3.80 -5.55 -8.41
N LYS A 102 -3.90 -6.37 -7.37
CA LYS A 102 -5.18 -6.73 -6.74
C LYS A 102 -5.63 -5.66 -5.75
N ILE A 103 -6.92 -5.36 -5.75
CA ILE A 103 -7.56 -4.56 -4.69
C ILE A 103 -7.96 -5.50 -3.57
N TRP A 104 -7.51 -5.20 -2.36
CA TRP A 104 -7.77 -6.03 -1.19
C TRP A 104 -9.06 -5.60 -0.49
N GLU A 105 -9.73 -6.55 0.17
CA GLU A 105 -11.05 -6.35 0.81
C GLU A 105 -11.03 -5.20 1.82
N CYS A 106 -9.94 -5.07 2.59
CA CYS A 106 -9.77 -4.00 3.58
C CYS A 106 -9.78 -2.59 2.98
N THR A 107 -9.48 -2.44 1.68
CA THR A 107 -9.55 -1.14 0.98
C THR A 107 -11.00 -0.66 0.90
N PHE A 108 -11.94 -1.57 0.65
CA PHE A 108 -13.37 -1.25 0.61
C PHE A 108 -13.91 -0.97 2.02
N ASP A 109 -13.55 -1.80 3.00
CA ASP A 109 -13.95 -1.58 4.40
C ASP A 109 -13.52 -0.18 4.89
N LEU A 110 -12.27 0.21 4.55
CA LEU A 110 -11.71 1.50 4.95
C LEU A 110 -12.37 2.67 4.23
N THR A 111 -12.69 2.48 2.95
CA THR A 111 -13.44 3.46 2.18
C THR A 111 -14.81 3.67 2.83
N ASP A 112 -15.61 2.62 3.01
CA ASP A 112 -16.93 2.73 3.66
C ASP A 112 -16.86 3.41 5.03
N TYR A 113 -15.84 3.09 5.83
CA TYR A 113 -15.62 3.75 7.12
C TYR A 113 -15.39 5.26 7.01
N PHE A 114 -14.73 5.77 5.98
CA PHE A 114 -14.56 7.22 5.81
C PHE A 114 -15.89 7.96 5.74
N SER A 115 -16.90 7.36 5.08
CA SER A 115 -18.24 7.95 5.03
C SER A 115 -18.98 7.78 6.34
N GLU A 116 -18.93 6.60 6.95
CA GLU A 116 -19.64 6.30 8.20
C GLU A 116 -19.15 7.16 9.37
N ALA A 117 -17.84 7.37 9.45
CA ALA A 117 -17.19 8.17 10.49
C ALA A 117 -17.05 9.66 10.11
N GLU A 118 -17.59 10.07 8.96
CA GLU A 118 -17.54 11.45 8.45
C GLU A 118 -16.11 12.03 8.44
N ILE A 119 -15.12 11.25 7.98
CA ILE A 119 -13.71 11.66 7.95
C ILE A 119 -13.54 12.85 7.01
N GLU A 120 -13.11 13.99 7.57
CA GLU A 120 -12.91 15.22 6.81
C GLU A 120 -11.53 15.28 6.14
N PHE A 121 -11.53 15.22 4.80
CA PHE A 121 -10.32 15.42 4.00
C PHE A 121 -10.10 16.86 3.55
N THR A 122 -11.06 17.77 3.76
CA THR A 122 -10.99 19.13 3.24
C THR A 122 -9.75 19.87 3.77
N ASN A 123 -8.95 20.41 2.86
CA ASN A 123 -7.70 21.12 3.15
C ASN A 123 -6.63 20.30 3.90
N LYS A 124 -6.68 18.96 3.83
CA LYS A 124 -5.70 18.06 4.44
C LYS A 124 -4.59 17.65 3.47
N THR A 125 -3.40 17.42 4.01
CA THR A 125 -2.30 16.72 3.32
C THR A 125 -2.39 15.24 3.64
N VAL A 126 -2.63 14.41 2.62
CA VAL A 126 -2.93 12.97 2.79
C VAL A 126 -1.87 12.10 2.12
N LEU A 127 -1.48 11.02 2.77
CA LEU A 127 -0.64 9.96 2.17
C LEU A 127 -1.43 8.66 2.06
N ASP A 128 -1.49 8.07 0.88
CA ASP A 128 -1.93 6.68 0.66
C ASP A 128 -0.67 5.79 0.60
N LEU A 129 -0.39 5.09 1.70
CA LEU A 129 0.85 4.31 1.91
C LEU A 129 0.60 2.82 1.62
N GLY A 130 1.34 2.25 0.66
CA GLY A 130 1.02 0.94 0.09
C GLY A 130 -0.27 0.99 -0.73
N CYS A 131 -0.35 1.97 -1.63
CA CYS A 131 -1.60 2.41 -2.24
C CYS A 131 -2.19 1.44 -3.27
N GLY A 132 -1.38 0.60 -3.93
CA GLY A 132 -1.84 -0.27 -5.00
C GLY A 132 -2.64 0.48 -6.06
N ALA A 133 -3.94 0.19 -6.16
CA ALA A 133 -4.85 0.89 -7.07
C ALA A 133 -5.08 2.39 -6.74
N GLY A 134 -4.67 2.87 -5.56
CA GLY A 134 -4.78 4.27 -5.15
C GLY A 134 -6.19 4.70 -4.71
N LEU A 135 -7.08 3.76 -4.40
CA LEU A 135 -8.48 4.08 -4.12
C LEU A 135 -8.66 4.99 -2.90
N LEU A 136 -7.90 4.76 -1.82
CA LEU A 136 -8.01 5.54 -0.60
C LEU A 136 -7.60 6.99 -0.85
N GLY A 137 -6.48 7.20 -1.54
CA GLY A 137 -6.03 8.53 -1.94
C GLY A 137 -6.97 9.22 -2.94
N ILE A 138 -7.59 8.48 -3.87
CA ILE A 138 -8.59 9.05 -4.80
C ILE A 138 -9.84 9.52 -4.02
N VAL A 139 -10.29 8.76 -3.03
CA VAL A 139 -11.41 9.17 -2.16
C VAL A 139 -11.06 10.43 -1.38
N ALA A 140 -9.84 10.51 -0.81
CA ALA A 140 -9.37 11.71 -0.14
C ALA A 140 -9.29 12.93 -1.08
N LEU A 141 -8.79 12.72 -2.30
CA LEU A 141 -8.71 13.75 -3.34
C LEU A 141 -10.09 14.30 -3.69
N ARG A 142 -11.07 13.42 -3.86
CA ARG A 142 -12.48 13.80 -4.09
C ARG A 142 -13.14 14.42 -2.85
N GLY A 143 -12.67 14.07 -1.66
CA GLY A 143 -12.97 14.71 -0.39
C GLY A 143 -12.36 16.11 -0.21
N LYS A 144 -11.76 16.68 -1.27
CA LYS A 144 -11.14 18.02 -1.30
C LYS A 144 -9.89 18.14 -0.43
N ALA A 145 -9.11 17.07 -0.32
CA ALA A 145 -7.73 17.17 0.14
C ALA A 145 -6.96 18.25 -0.63
N ASP A 146 -6.08 18.96 0.07
CA ASP A 146 -5.23 19.99 -0.53
C ASP A 146 -4.08 19.34 -1.31
N SER A 147 -3.55 18.24 -0.77
CA SER A 147 -2.50 17.43 -1.40
C SER A 147 -2.71 15.95 -1.08
N VAL A 148 -2.48 15.08 -2.06
CA VAL A 148 -2.55 13.63 -1.91
C VAL A 148 -1.29 13.00 -2.50
N HIS A 149 -0.52 12.30 -1.67
CA HIS A 149 0.63 11.53 -2.13
C HIS A 149 0.28 10.05 -2.17
N PHE A 150 0.72 9.37 -3.22
CA PHE A 150 0.53 7.94 -3.43
C PHE A 150 1.89 7.26 -3.34
N GLN A 151 2.00 6.22 -2.52
CA GLN A 151 3.23 5.44 -2.40
C GLN A 151 2.92 3.95 -2.57
N ASP A 152 3.69 3.29 -3.43
CA ASP A 152 3.70 1.83 -3.55
C ASP A 152 5.14 1.30 -3.52
N TYR A 153 5.35 0.00 -3.27
CA TYR A 153 6.68 -0.58 -3.36
C TYR A 153 7.17 -0.62 -4.81
N ASN A 154 6.27 -0.95 -5.75
CA ASN A 154 6.62 -1.25 -7.13
C ASN A 154 6.43 -0.04 -8.06
N SER A 155 7.45 0.27 -8.87
CA SER A 155 7.38 1.32 -9.90
C SER A 155 6.27 1.03 -10.90
N THR A 156 6.17 -0.24 -11.31
CA THR A 156 5.19 -0.69 -12.30
C THR A 156 3.75 -0.49 -11.79
N VAL A 157 3.50 -0.69 -10.49
CA VAL A 157 2.17 -0.46 -9.90
C VAL A 157 1.80 1.01 -9.99
N ILE A 158 2.72 1.91 -9.65
CA ILE A 158 2.49 3.36 -9.78
C ILE A 158 2.19 3.76 -11.22
N ASP A 159 3.05 3.37 -12.16
CA ASP A 159 2.98 3.82 -13.55
C ASP A 159 1.78 3.21 -14.31
N GLU A 160 1.47 1.93 -14.07
CA GLU A 160 0.49 1.19 -14.88
C GLU A 160 -0.90 1.10 -14.24
N ILE A 161 -1.01 1.28 -12.92
CA ILE A 161 -2.25 1.11 -12.16
C ILE A 161 -2.64 2.40 -11.42
N THR A 162 -1.82 2.86 -10.49
CA THR A 162 -2.17 3.98 -9.60
C THR A 162 -2.41 5.27 -10.39
N LEU A 163 -1.46 5.64 -11.26
CA LEU A 163 -1.54 6.89 -12.02
C LEU A 163 -2.72 6.88 -13.01
N PRO A 164 -2.94 5.82 -13.82
CA PRO A 164 -4.16 5.72 -14.64
C PRO A 164 -5.47 5.80 -13.84
N ASN A 165 -5.54 5.18 -12.66
CA ASN A 165 -6.72 5.27 -11.80
C ASN A 165 -6.96 6.70 -11.32
N VAL A 166 -5.91 7.40 -10.87
CA VAL A 166 -6.04 8.80 -10.45
C VAL A 166 -6.49 9.68 -11.62
N VAL A 167 -5.88 9.52 -12.80
CA VAL A 167 -6.25 10.27 -14.01
C VAL A 167 -7.71 10.01 -14.41
N ALA A 168 -8.15 8.75 -14.46
CA ALA A 168 -9.52 8.39 -14.79
C ALA A 168 -10.56 8.97 -13.82
N ASN A 169 -10.18 9.18 -12.56
CA ASN A 169 -11.07 9.76 -11.55
C ASN A 169 -10.98 11.30 -11.44
N CYS A 170 -10.01 11.94 -12.10
CA CYS A 170 -9.84 13.39 -12.19
C CYS A 170 -10.39 13.99 -13.49
N ILE A 171 -10.54 13.17 -14.53
CA ILE A 171 -11.18 13.59 -15.77
C ILE A 171 -12.70 13.53 -15.55
N ASP A 172 -13.32 14.71 -15.41
CA ASP A 172 -14.75 14.84 -15.15
C ASP A 172 -15.55 14.29 -16.35
N ASP A 173 -16.30 13.22 -16.12
CA ASP A 173 -17.30 12.73 -17.06
C ASP A 173 -18.53 13.62 -16.87
N GLY A 174 -18.53 14.78 -17.57
CA GLY A 174 -19.36 15.98 -17.42
C GLY A 174 -20.87 15.83 -17.15
N SER A 175 -21.21 15.09 -16.11
CA SER A 175 -22.54 14.76 -15.62
C SER A 175 -22.78 15.56 -14.36
N ARG A 176 -22.81 16.89 -14.55
CA ARG A 176 -23.50 17.78 -13.64
C ARG A 176 -24.91 17.24 -13.43
N MET A 177 -25.18 16.82 -12.19
CA MET A 177 -26.45 16.84 -11.49
C MET A 177 -27.61 17.36 -12.34
N GLY A 178 -28.36 16.43 -12.94
CA GLY A 178 -29.60 16.73 -13.67
C GLY A 178 -30.65 17.29 -12.70
N SER A 179 -30.70 18.61 -12.59
CA SER A 179 -31.87 19.31 -12.08
C SER A 179 -32.97 19.17 -13.13
N GLY A 180 -34.08 18.57 -12.72
CA GLY A 180 -35.22 18.33 -13.61
C GLY A 180 -35.79 19.63 -14.17
N LYS A 181 -36.00 19.65 -15.49
CA LYS A 181 -37.17 20.30 -16.09
C LYS A 181 -37.44 19.78 -17.51
N ASP A 182 -38.72 19.74 -17.81
CA ASP A 182 -39.40 19.05 -18.89
C ASP A 182 -39.02 19.40 -20.34
N ARG A 183 -39.13 18.36 -21.18
CA ARG A 183 -39.70 18.27 -22.55
C ARG A 183 -39.33 19.35 -23.61
N LYS A 184 -38.65 18.90 -24.69
CA LYS A 184 -39.25 18.64 -26.03
C LYS A 184 -38.22 18.16 -27.05
N VAL A 185 -38.68 17.25 -27.92
CA VAL A 185 -37.98 16.62 -29.06
C VAL A 185 -37.52 17.64 -30.09
N SER A 186 -36.24 17.58 -30.53
CA SER A 186 -35.85 17.62 -31.96
C SER A 186 -34.32 17.53 -32.22
N LYS A 187 -33.97 16.61 -33.13
CA LYS A 187 -32.73 16.41 -33.93
C LYS A 187 -31.45 15.85 -33.25
N PRO A 188 -30.73 14.91 -33.91
CA PRO A 188 -29.47 14.37 -33.42
C PRO A 188 -28.31 15.32 -33.75
N PRO A 189 -27.43 15.71 -32.81
CA PRO A 189 -26.22 16.42 -33.16
C PRO A 189 -25.09 15.44 -33.51
N SER A 190 -24.38 15.83 -34.56
CA SER A 190 -23.19 15.22 -35.16
C SER A 190 -22.07 14.87 -34.18
N LYS A 191 -21.46 13.70 -34.41
CA LYS A 191 -20.19 13.25 -33.84
C LYS A 191 -19.08 14.29 -34.05
N ARG A 192 -18.63 14.91 -32.96
CA ARG A 192 -17.26 15.42 -32.80
C ARG A 192 -16.75 14.89 -31.47
N PRO A 193 -15.54 14.31 -31.38
CA PRO A 193 -14.96 13.95 -30.10
C PRO A 193 -14.70 15.26 -29.36
N ARG A 194 -15.46 15.50 -28.28
CA ARG A 194 -15.17 16.59 -27.35
C ARG A 194 -13.93 16.17 -26.59
N LYS A 195 -12.85 16.96 -26.69
CA LYS A 195 -11.67 16.79 -25.83
C LYS A 195 -12.14 16.76 -24.38
N ALA A 196 -11.77 15.72 -23.65
CA ALA A 196 -11.98 15.63 -22.23
C ALA A 196 -11.05 16.67 -21.57
N GLU A 197 -11.57 17.86 -21.28
CA GLU A 197 -10.91 18.79 -20.37
C GLU A 197 -11.24 18.32 -18.95
N GLY A 198 -10.48 17.33 -18.46
CA GLY A 198 -10.45 17.03 -17.03
C GLY A 198 -10.03 18.27 -16.26
N SER A 199 -10.50 18.47 -15.03
CA SER A 199 -10.07 19.60 -14.22
C SER A 199 -8.58 19.44 -13.89
N PRO A 200 -7.64 20.17 -14.52
CA PRO A 200 -6.20 19.97 -14.33
C PRO A 200 -5.78 20.26 -12.88
N ASP A 201 -6.63 21.00 -12.17
CA ASP A 201 -6.44 21.45 -10.80
C ASP A 201 -6.37 20.31 -9.77
N MET A 202 -7.06 19.18 -10.00
CA MET A 202 -6.98 18.03 -9.07
C MET A 202 -5.68 17.25 -9.22
N LEU A 203 -5.21 17.03 -10.44
CA LEU A 203 -3.96 16.27 -10.69
C LEU A 203 -2.73 17.00 -10.17
N ASN A 204 -2.74 18.34 -10.17
CA ASN A 204 -1.65 19.15 -9.62
C ASN A 204 -1.47 18.98 -8.10
N LYS A 205 -2.47 18.40 -7.41
CA LYS A 205 -2.43 18.07 -5.98
C LYS A 205 -1.84 16.69 -5.71
N CYS A 206 -1.54 15.92 -6.75
CA CYS A 206 -1.10 14.54 -6.64
C CYS A 206 0.41 14.40 -6.87
N ARG A 207 1.06 13.58 -6.04
CA ARG A 207 2.45 13.14 -6.24
C ARG A 207 2.55 11.63 -6.05
N PHE A 208 3.44 10.99 -6.79
CA PHE A 208 3.51 9.54 -6.90
C PHE A 208 4.91 9.04 -6.60
N PHE A 209 5.03 8.04 -5.73
CA PHE A 209 6.31 7.52 -5.25
C PHE A 209 6.34 6.00 -5.32
N SER A 210 7.45 5.44 -5.78
CA SER A 210 7.71 4.01 -5.63
C SER A 210 8.96 3.76 -4.80
N GLY A 211 8.96 2.67 -4.04
CA GLY A 211 10.13 2.15 -3.31
C GLY A 211 9.77 1.68 -1.92
N GLU A 212 10.77 1.14 -1.22
CA GLU A 212 10.62 0.75 0.18
C GLU A 212 10.36 1.98 1.06
N TRP A 213 9.54 1.82 2.10
CA TRP A 213 9.03 2.91 2.93
C TRP A 213 10.12 3.82 3.50
N SER A 214 11.21 3.23 4.02
CA SER A 214 12.32 4.00 4.58
C SER A 214 12.99 4.87 3.52
N GLN A 215 13.14 4.36 2.29
CA GLN A 215 13.72 5.11 1.18
C GLN A 215 12.80 6.25 0.69
N VAL A 216 11.49 5.99 0.64
CA VAL A 216 10.52 7.03 0.26
C VAL A 216 10.46 8.12 1.33
N SER A 217 10.48 7.75 2.61
CA SER A 217 10.56 8.71 3.71
C SER A 217 11.80 9.59 3.59
N GLN A 218 12.98 9.00 3.34
CA GLN A 218 14.21 9.74 3.10
C GLN A 218 14.10 10.69 1.91
N LEU A 219 13.54 10.22 0.78
CA LEU A 219 13.34 11.04 -0.41
C LEU A 219 12.46 12.26 -0.10
N LEU A 220 11.32 12.06 0.57
CA LEU A 220 10.40 13.15 0.96
C LEU A 220 11.06 14.17 1.90
N LEU A 221 11.86 13.69 2.87
CA LEU A 221 12.54 14.52 3.85
C LEU A 221 13.81 15.20 3.32
N SER A 222 14.39 14.71 2.23
CA SER A 222 15.62 15.25 1.63
C SER A 222 15.44 16.56 0.87
N SER A 223 14.19 17.01 0.69
CA SER A 223 13.89 18.27 0.02
C SER A 223 14.43 19.47 0.79
N THR A 224 14.98 20.46 0.08
CA THR A 224 15.54 21.69 0.67
C THR A 224 14.47 22.61 1.29
N LYS A 225 13.19 22.35 1.03
CA LYS A 225 12.05 23.01 1.69
C LYS A 225 11.56 22.13 2.83
N ALA A 226 11.15 22.76 3.94
CA ALA A 226 10.50 22.05 5.04
C ALA A 226 9.34 21.21 4.50
N PHE A 227 9.46 19.89 4.63
CA PHE A 227 8.42 18.96 4.20
C PHE A 227 7.23 19.05 5.17
N PRO A 228 6.04 19.46 4.71
CA PRO A 228 4.85 19.42 5.56
C PRO A 228 4.52 17.96 5.87
N LYS A 229 4.37 17.64 7.15
CA LYS A 229 3.93 16.31 7.58
C LYS A 229 2.48 16.08 7.13
N TYR A 230 2.05 14.83 7.09
CA TYR A 230 0.70 14.48 6.68
C TYR A 230 -0.28 14.59 7.84
N ASP A 231 -1.40 15.25 7.60
CA ASP A 231 -2.53 15.27 8.54
C ASP A 231 -3.16 13.87 8.65
N ILE A 232 -3.21 13.14 7.52
CA ILE A 232 -3.81 11.82 7.44
C ILE A 232 -2.89 10.87 6.66
N ILE A 233 -2.60 9.71 7.23
CA ILE A 233 -1.98 8.60 6.49
C ILE A 233 -3.00 7.47 6.39
N LEU A 234 -3.30 7.03 5.18
CA LEU A 234 -4.22 5.95 4.85
C LEU A 234 -3.41 4.74 4.42
N THR A 235 -3.77 3.56 4.90
CA THR A 235 -3.08 2.33 4.51
C THR A 235 -3.97 1.11 4.67
N SER A 236 -3.88 0.15 3.75
CA SER A 236 -4.70 -1.06 3.74
C SER A 236 -3.84 -2.30 3.51
N GLU A 237 -3.97 -3.30 4.37
CA GLU A 237 -3.23 -4.57 4.32
C GLU A 237 -1.71 -4.42 4.24
N THR A 238 -1.12 -3.52 5.03
CA THR A 238 0.34 -3.27 5.06
C THR A 238 1.07 -3.89 6.26
N ILE A 239 0.34 -4.60 7.14
CA ILE A 239 0.91 -5.25 8.34
C ILE A 239 0.92 -6.78 8.27
N TYR A 240 0.84 -7.35 7.07
CA TYR A 240 0.85 -8.81 6.88
C TYR A 240 2.20 -9.45 7.21
N ASN A 241 3.31 -8.72 7.10
CA ASN A 241 4.65 -9.24 7.35
C ASN A 241 5.34 -8.49 8.51
N PRO A 242 5.57 -9.16 9.65
CA PRO A 242 6.25 -8.58 10.81
C PRO A 242 7.67 -8.07 10.54
N ASP A 243 8.37 -8.62 9.55
CA ASP A 243 9.74 -8.20 9.20
C ASP A 243 9.82 -6.72 8.82
N TYR A 244 8.71 -6.14 8.35
CA TYR A 244 8.65 -4.73 7.93
C TYR A 244 7.99 -3.80 8.96
N TYR A 245 7.60 -4.29 10.15
CA TYR A 245 6.94 -3.45 11.16
C TYR A 245 7.78 -2.25 11.60
N SER A 246 9.11 -2.43 11.74
CA SER A 246 9.98 -1.30 12.09
C SER A 246 10.02 -0.25 10.98
N ALA A 247 10.13 -0.67 9.72
CA ALA A 247 10.15 0.26 8.60
C ALA A 247 8.83 1.04 8.48
N LEU A 248 7.69 0.35 8.64
CA LEU A 248 6.37 0.99 8.66
C LEU A 248 6.28 1.99 9.81
N HIS A 249 6.54 1.55 11.05
CA HIS A 249 6.48 2.38 12.24
C HIS A 249 7.34 3.65 12.12
N ASP A 250 8.61 3.48 11.70
CA ASP A 250 9.55 4.59 11.60
C ASP A 250 9.13 5.56 10.49
N THR A 251 8.53 5.05 9.41
CA THR A 251 7.93 5.87 8.34
C THR A 251 6.73 6.66 8.85
N LEU A 252 5.80 6.04 9.59
CA LEU A 252 4.68 6.76 10.22
C LEU A 252 5.20 7.85 11.16
N ALA A 253 6.18 7.56 12.01
CA ALA A 253 6.75 8.52 12.96
C ALA A 253 7.47 9.68 12.26
N GLN A 254 8.10 9.41 11.13
CA GLN A 254 8.80 10.41 10.35
C GLN A 254 7.85 11.25 9.49
N LEU A 255 6.69 10.77 9.09
CA LEU A 255 5.86 11.44 8.08
C LEU A 255 4.55 12.01 8.63
N LEU A 256 4.02 11.49 9.74
CA LEU A 256 2.77 11.95 10.34
C LEU A 256 2.94 13.30 11.06
N ASP A 257 1.95 14.17 10.93
CA ASP A 257 1.86 15.40 11.72
C ASP A 257 1.63 15.07 13.20
N LYS A 258 2.05 15.96 14.12
CA LYS A 258 1.88 15.76 15.57
C LYS A 258 0.41 15.50 15.95
N ASN A 259 -0.52 16.16 15.28
CA ASN A 259 -1.97 16.00 15.50
C ASN A 259 -2.62 15.13 14.42
N GLY A 260 -1.82 14.54 13.53
CA GLY A 260 -2.30 13.69 12.47
C GLY A 260 -2.88 12.36 12.96
N ARG A 261 -3.55 11.66 12.05
CA ARG A 261 -4.13 10.34 12.27
C ARG A 261 -3.70 9.38 11.16
N VAL A 262 -3.39 8.15 11.53
CA VAL A 262 -3.26 7.04 10.58
C VAL A 262 -4.54 6.22 10.65
N TYR A 263 -5.12 5.89 9.51
CA TYR A 263 -6.18 4.89 9.41
C TYR A 263 -5.66 3.67 8.66
N LEU A 264 -5.53 2.57 9.39
CA LEU A 264 -5.01 1.30 8.90
C LEU A 264 -6.12 0.26 8.90
N ALA A 265 -6.44 -0.29 7.73
CA ALA A 265 -7.35 -1.43 7.63
C ALA A 265 -6.57 -2.73 7.41
N SER A 266 -6.94 -3.79 8.14
CA SER A 266 -6.23 -5.06 8.08
C SER A 266 -7.10 -6.24 8.49
N LYS A 267 -6.79 -7.41 7.94
CA LYS A 267 -7.19 -8.70 8.54
C LYS A 267 -6.58 -8.82 9.94
N VAL A 268 -7.28 -9.49 10.84
CA VAL A 268 -6.76 -9.70 12.22
C VAL A 268 -5.52 -10.59 12.23
N HIS A 269 -5.40 -11.51 11.26
CA HIS A 269 -4.27 -12.40 11.11
C HIS A 269 -4.04 -12.79 9.64
N TYR A 270 -2.77 -12.90 9.24
CA TYR A 270 -2.35 -13.39 7.92
C TYR A 270 -1.61 -14.71 8.08
N PHE A 271 -2.26 -15.80 7.70
CA PHE A 271 -1.65 -17.13 7.75
C PHE A 271 -0.43 -17.23 6.82
N GLY A 272 0.61 -17.93 7.26
CA GLY A 272 1.86 -18.10 6.51
C GLY A 272 2.89 -17.02 6.82
N VAL A 273 2.63 -15.78 6.41
CA VAL A 273 3.52 -14.62 6.67
C VAL A 273 3.51 -14.16 8.13
N GLY A 274 2.44 -14.48 8.88
CA GLY A 274 2.41 -14.43 10.34
C GLY A 274 2.04 -13.08 10.95
N GLY A 275 1.86 -12.03 10.16
CA GLY A 275 1.44 -10.72 10.66
C GLY A 275 -0.03 -10.65 11.06
N GLY A 276 -0.41 -9.52 11.64
CA GLY A 276 -1.78 -9.27 12.07
C GLY A 276 -1.86 -8.11 13.05
N THR A 277 -3.08 -7.72 13.36
CA THR A 277 -3.37 -6.52 14.17
C THR A 277 -2.81 -6.64 15.58
N TYR A 278 -3.02 -7.78 16.24
CA TYR A 278 -2.51 -8.03 17.60
C TYR A 278 -0.97 -7.90 17.72
N LEU A 279 -0.23 -8.48 16.76
CA LEU A 279 1.23 -8.42 16.78
C LEU A 279 1.73 -7.00 16.52
N PHE A 280 1.05 -6.29 15.62
CA PHE A 280 1.38 -4.90 15.31
C PHE A 280 1.07 -3.95 16.48
N GLU A 281 -0.05 -4.15 17.18
CA GLU A 281 -0.39 -3.39 18.39
C GLU A 281 0.67 -3.57 19.48
N LYS A 282 1.06 -4.82 19.78
CA LYS A 282 2.16 -5.09 20.72
C LYS A 282 3.46 -4.41 20.31
N PHE A 283 3.80 -4.46 19.02
CA PHE A 283 5.00 -3.80 18.51
C PHE A 283 4.94 -2.28 18.73
N ILE A 284 3.79 -1.64 18.48
CA ILE A 284 3.59 -0.21 18.74
C ILE A 284 3.68 0.12 20.23
N GLU A 285 3.06 -0.70 21.09
CA GLU A 285 3.12 -0.56 22.55
C GLU A 285 4.57 -0.58 23.05
N GLU A 286 5.38 -1.52 22.56
CA GLU A 286 6.80 -1.65 22.90
C GLU A 286 7.63 -0.44 22.43
N LYS A 287 7.35 0.10 21.23
CA LYS A 287 8.02 1.30 20.71
C LYS A 287 7.65 2.56 21.47
N ASN A 288 6.48 2.60 22.11
CA ASN A 288 6.05 3.67 23.01
C ASN A 288 5.98 5.07 22.36
N VAL A 289 5.79 5.16 21.04
CA VAL A 289 5.66 6.43 20.28
C VAL A 289 4.19 6.77 20.01
N PHE A 290 3.41 5.76 19.63
CA PHE A 290 2.02 5.90 19.24
C PHE A 290 1.07 5.25 20.24
N ARG A 291 -0.19 5.67 20.19
CA ARG A 291 -1.35 4.94 20.71
C ARG A 291 -2.15 4.39 19.54
N THR A 292 -2.79 3.25 19.75
CA THR A 292 -3.68 2.61 18.77
C THR A 292 -5.09 2.48 19.36
N SER A 293 -6.09 2.47 18.49
CA SER A 293 -7.46 2.11 18.85
C SER A 293 -8.16 1.45 17.67
N ILE A 294 -8.82 0.31 17.91
CA ILE A 294 -9.71 -0.30 16.91
C ILE A 294 -11.00 0.52 16.84
N VAL A 295 -11.23 1.13 15.69
CA VAL A 295 -12.38 2.03 15.45
C VAL A 295 -13.53 1.34 14.71
N LYS A 296 -13.27 0.22 14.02
CA LYS A 296 -14.30 -0.63 13.41
C LYS A 296 -13.82 -2.08 13.33
N THR A 297 -14.74 -3.01 13.58
CA THR A 297 -14.53 -4.45 13.37
C THR A 297 -15.53 -4.93 12.33
N ILE A 298 -15.06 -5.77 11.39
CA ILE A 298 -15.86 -6.33 10.32
C ILE A 298 -15.83 -7.86 10.44
N ASP A 299 -16.99 -8.43 10.78
CA ASP A 299 -17.17 -9.86 11.06
C ASP A 299 -17.83 -10.58 9.87
N GLN A 300 -17.24 -10.44 8.68
CA GLN A 300 -17.68 -11.15 7.47
C GLN A 300 -16.55 -11.99 6.90
N GLY A 301 -16.59 -13.31 7.15
CA GLY A 301 -15.50 -14.23 6.80
C GLY A 301 -14.38 -14.20 7.82
N LEU A 302 -13.12 -14.09 7.37
CA LEU A 302 -12.01 -13.82 8.28
C LEU A 302 -12.16 -12.40 8.83
N GLN A 303 -12.07 -12.26 10.16
CA GLN A 303 -12.27 -10.98 10.83
C GLN A 303 -11.27 -9.93 10.32
N ARG A 304 -11.77 -8.72 10.08
CA ARG A 304 -10.98 -7.56 9.67
C ARG A 304 -11.29 -6.40 10.62
N CYS A 305 -10.38 -5.44 10.72
CA CYS A 305 -10.62 -4.25 11.51
C CYS A 305 -9.94 -3.01 10.91
N ILE A 306 -10.39 -1.87 11.38
CA ILE A 306 -9.81 -0.57 11.12
C ILE A 306 -9.21 -0.06 12.43
N MET A 307 -7.94 0.28 12.39
CA MET A 307 -7.15 0.80 13.49
C MET A 307 -6.82 2.28 13.23
N GLU A 308 -7.15 3.14 14.18
CA GLU A 308 -6.62 4.49 14.25
C GLU A 308 -5.29 4.47 15.01
N ILE A 309 -4.28 5.16 14.49
CA ILE A 309 -2.98 5.36 15.14
C ILE A 309 -2.71 6.86 15.26
N ALA A 310 -2.27 7.30 16.44
CA ALA A 310 -1.96 8.69 16.74
C ALA A 310 -0.75 8.79 17.67
N PHE A 311 -0.03 9.91 17.65
CA PHE A 311 1.01 10.16 18.66
C PHE A 311 0.40 10.15 20.07
N LYS A 312 1.13 9.62 21.06
CA LYS A 312 0.65 9.60 22.46
C LYS A 312 0.39 11.02 23.00
N ASP A 313 1.23 11.97 22.59
CA ASP A 313 1.16 13.36 23.02
C ASP A 313 0.36 14.26 22.06
N SER A 314 -0.46 13.67 21.17
CA SER A 314 -1.36 14.44 20.31
C SER A 314 -2.40 15.16 21.18
N CYS A 315 -2.68 16.43 20.88
CA CYS A 315 -3.73 17.19 21.57
C CYS A 315 -5.14 16.63 21.29
#